data_AF-A0A6V8CIP9-F1
#
_entry.id   AF-A0A6V8CIP9-F1
#
_cell.length_a   1.000
_cell.length_b   1.000
_cell.length_c   1.000
_cell.angle_alpha   90.00
_cell.angle_beta   90.00
_cell.angle_gamma   90.00
#
_symmetry.space_group_name_H-M   'P 1'
#
loop_
_entity.id
_entity.type
_entity.pdbx_description
1 polymer ?
#
loop_
_entity_poly.entity_id
_entity_poly.type
_entity_poly.pdbx_seq_one_letter_code
_entity_poly.pdbx_strand_id
1 'polypeptide(L)' 'MSERFLPPDDPVLEEVLDWTVTRDASDIRQLLEWLPKAKSMKERKALLNKVHLLLSEMEDALNELDILH' A
#
# COMPACT_ATOMS: atom_id res chain seq x y z
N MET A 1 23.28 1.22 12.08
CA MET A 1 22.80 0.48 10.89
C MET A 1 23.47 -0.88 10.92
N SER A 2 22.86 -1.84 11.59
CA SER A 2 23.30 -3.24 11.57
C SER A 2 22.87 -3.83 10.24
N GLU A 3 23.83 -4.13 9.37
CA GLU A 3 23.59 -4.98 8.19
C GLU A 3 23.05 -6.31 8.71
N ARG A 4 21.80 -6.64 8.35
CA ARG A 4 21.11 -7.86 8.80
C ARG A 4 21.82 -9.05 8.14
N PHE A 5 22.57 -9.81 8.94
CA PHE A 5 23.45 -10.90 8.48
C PHE A 5 22.71 -12.20 8.13
N LEU A 6 21.39 -12.26 8.34
CA LEU A 6 20.53 -13.38 7.97
C LEU A 6 19.42 -12.87 7.04
N PRO A 7 19.08 -13.59 5.96
CA PRO A 7 17.87 -13.30 5.20
C PRO A 7 16.66 -13.38 6.16
N PRO A 8 15.58 -12.61 5.90
CA PRO A 8 14.28 -12.86 6.54
C PRO A 8 13.87 -14.33 6.39
N ASP A 9 12.99 -14.80 7.27
CA ASP A 9 12.46 -16.17 7.23
C ASP A 9 11.82 -16.51 5.87
N ASP A 10 11.26 -15.50 5.18
CA ASP A 10 10.84 -15.58 3.78
C ASP A 10 11.22 -14.30 3.00
N PRO A 11 12.34 -14.29 2.26
CA PRO A 11 12.82 -13.11 1.54
C PRO A 11 12.00 -12.72 0.33
N VAL A 12 11.30 -13.69 -0.27
CA VAL A 12 10.41 -13.38 -1.38
C VAL A 12 9.16 -12.69 -0.86
N LEU A 13 8.63 -13.16 0.28
CA LEU A 13 7.49 -12.51 0.92
C LEU A 13 7.84 -11.07 1.35
N GLU A 14 9.00 -10.84 1.99
CA GLU A 14 9.44 -9.50 2.36
C GLU A 14 9.49 -8.56 1.14
N GLU A 15 10.10 -8.99 0.02
CA GLU A 15 10.18 -8.20 -1.22
C GLU A 15 8.79 -7.88 -1.80
N VAL A 16 7.86 -8.85 -1.76
CA VAL A 16 6.48 -8.65 -2.24
C VAL A 16 5.71 -7.67 -1.35
N LEU A 17 5.90 -7.72 -0.04
CA LEU A 17 5.24 -6.81 0.90
C LEU A 17 5.78 -5.38 0.74
N ASP A 18 7.10 -5.20 0.63
CA ASP A 18 7.73 -3.90 0.34
C ASP A 18 7.25 -3.30 -0.98
N TRP A 19 7.15 -4.14 -2.02
CA TRP A 19 6.60 -3.75 -3.30
C TRP A 19 5.12 -3.34 -3.17
N THR A 20 4.33 -4.07 -2.39
CA THR A 20 2.91 -3.79 -2.18
C THR A 20 2.71 -2.43 -1.51
N VAL A 21 3.43 -2.16 -0.42
CA VAL A 21 3.40 -0.85 0.26
C VAL A 21 3.77 0.27 -0.70
N THR A 22 4.83 0.09 -1.49
CA THR A 22 5.29 1.10 -2.46
C THR A 22 4.26 1.36 -3.56
N ARG A 23 3.67 0.30 -4.11
CA ARG A 23 2.61 0.38 -5.13
C ARG A 23 1.39 1.10 -4.58
N ASP A 24 0.89 0.68 -3.44
CA ASP A 24 -0.35 1.20 -2.86
C ASP A 24 -0.22 2.67 -2.48
N ALA A 25 0.91 3.08 -1.92
CA ALA A 25 1.19 4.49 -1.66
C ALA A 25 1.17 5.34 -2.95
N SER A 26 1.72 4.82 -4.06
CA SER A 26 1.69 5.49 -5.36
C SER A 26 0.29 5.57 -5.94
N ASP A 27 -0.48 4.49 -5.87
CA ASP A 27 -1.84 4.41 -6.39
C ASP A 27 -2.81 5.28 -5.59
N ILE A 28 -2.71 5.28 -4.26
CA ILE A 28 -3.48 6.16 -3.38
C ILE A 28 -3.23 7.62 -3.74
N ARG A 29 -1.96 8.02 -3.90
CA ARG A 29 -1.61 9.38 -4.34
C ARG A 29 -2.31 9.73 -5.65
N GLN A 30 -2.25 8.84 -6.64
CA GLN A 30 -2.87 9.07 -7.95
C GLN A 30 -4.41 9.20 -7.86
N LEU A 31 -5.06 8.36 -7.05
CA LEU A 31 -6.51 8.42 -6.84
C LEU A 31 -6.94 9.72 -6.16
N LEU A 32 -6.17 10.19 -5.18
CA LEU A 32 -6.41 11.47 -4.50
C LEU A 32 -6.23 12.67 -5.43
N GLU A 33 -5.30 12.60 -6.40
CA GLU A 33 -5.17 13.62 -7.45
C GLU A 33 -6.36 13.64 -8.43
N TRP A 34 -7.02 12.50 -8.64
CA TRP A 34 -8.22 12.40 -9.49
C TRP A 34 -9.49 12.84 -8.77
N LEU A 35 -9.53 12.73 -7.43
CA LEU A 35 -10.69 13.07 -6.62
C LEU A 35 -11.27 14.48 -6.88
N PRO A 36 -10.48 15.58 -6.93
CA PRO A 36 -11.01 16.90 -7.25
C PRO A 36 -11.43 17.06 -8.72
N LYS A 37 -10.90 16.22 -9.63
CA LYS A 37 -11.18 16.24 -11.07
C LYS A 37 -12.44 15.44 -11.46
N ALA A 38 -12.97 14.63 -10.54
CA ALA A 38 -14.16 13.82 -10.75
C ALA A 38 -15.39 14.68 -11.07
N LYS A 39 -16.17 14.25 -12.07
CA LYS A 39 -17.30 14.98 -12.65
C LYS A 39 -18.61 14.75 -11.89
N SER A 40 -18.66 13.74 -11.01
CA SER A 40 -19.85 13.42 -10.24
C SER A 40 -19.55 12.98 -8.81
N MET A 41 -20.54 13.12 -7.92
CA MET A 41 -20.45 12.61 -6.55
C MET A 41 -20.28 11.09 -6.52
N LYS A 42 -20.87 10.37 -7.50
CA LYS A 42 -20.71 8.92 -7.65
C LYS A 42 -19.25 8.55 -7.92
N GLU A 43 -18.60 9.25 -8.85
CA GLU A 43 -17.17 9.07 -9.14
C GLU A 43 -16.30 9.37 -7.92
N ARG A 44 -16.56 10.46 -7.21
CA ARG A 44 -15.82 10.80 -5.97
C ARG A 44 -15.91 9.70 -4.92
N LYS A 45 -17.12 9.16 -4.70
CA LYS A 45 -17.32 8.02 -3.77
C LYS A 45 -16.60 6.77 -4.24
N ALA A 46 -16.60 6.47 -5.54
CA ALA A 46 -15.88 5.32 -6.08
C ALA A 46 -14.37 5.45 -5.88
N LEU A 47 -13.80 6.64 -6.11
CA LEU A 47 -12.38 6.93 -5.86
C LEU A 47 -12.03 6.78 -4.37
N LEU A 48 -12.84 7.36 -3.47
CA LEU A 48 -12.63 7.21 -2.03
C LEU A 48 -12.72 5.75 -1.58
N ASN A 49 -13.70 4.99 -2.08
CA ASN A 49 -13.81 3.57 -1.77
C ASN A 49 -12.56 2.80 -2.21
N LYS A 50 -12.00 3.12 -3.38
CA LYS A 50 -10.77 2.48 -3.85
C LYS A 50 -9.56 2.87 -3.00
N VAL A 51 -9.46 4.13 -2.55
CA VAL A 51 -8.44 4.58 -1.60
C VAL A 51 -8.54 3.80 -0.29
N HIS A 52 -9.75 3.61 0.25
CA HIS A 52 -9.94 2.83 1.48
C HIS A 52 -9.48 1.37 1.35
N LEU A 53 -9.74 0.74 0.19
CA LEU A 53 -9.28 -0.63 -0.05
C LEU A 53 -7.75 -0.72 -0.10
N LEU A 54 -7.08 0.22 -0.77
CA LEU A 54 -5.62 0.24 -0.84
C LEU A 54 -4.97 0.60 0.50
N LEU A 55 -5.61 1.46 1.30
CA LEU A 55 -5.14 1.76 2.66
C LEU A 55 -5.20 0.51 3.55
N SER A 56 -6.26 -0.29 3.43
CA SER A 56 -6.38 -1.55 4.16
C SER A 56 -5.31 -2.55 3.74
N GLU A 57 -5.09 -2.73 2.43
CA GLU A 57 -4.05 -3.63 1.90
C GLU A 57 -2.65 -3.21 2.35
N MET A 58 -2.37 -1.90 2.32
CA MET A 58 -1.10 -1.35 2.78
C MET A 58 -0.91 -1.51 4.29
N GLU A 59 -1.97 -1.35 5.10
CA GLU A 59 -1.92 -1.61 6.55
C GLU A 59 -1.65 -3.08 6.84
N ASP A 60 -2.34 -3.99 6.14
CA ASP A 60 -2.11 -5.44 6.25
C ASP A 60 -0.66 -5.79 5.87
N ALA A 61 -0.14 -5.24 4.77
CA ALA A 61 1.23 -5.49 4.33
C ALA A 61 2.28 -4.97 5.32
N LEU A 62 2.07 -3.79 5.90
CA LEU A 62 2.96 -3.23 6.93
C LEU A 62 2.93 -4.05 8.22
N ASN A 63 1.76 -4.51 8.64
CA ASN A 63 1.62 -5.39 9.81
C ASN A 63 2.36 -6.71 9.59
N GLU A 64 2.31 -7.28 8.38
CA GLU A 64 3.02 -8.52 8.08
C GLU A 64 4.54 -8.33 7.98
N LEU A 65 5.00 -7.18 7.46
CA LEU A 65 6.43 -6.81 7.52
C LEU A 65 6.92 -6.68 8.97
N ASP A 66 6.13 -6.09 9.87
CA ASP A 66 6.47 -5.96 11.30
C ASP A 66 6.60 -7.33 11.98
N ILE A 67 5.83 -8.33 11.54
CA ILE A 67 5.94 -9.72 12.04
C ILE A 67 7.21 -10.42 11.52
N LEU A 68 7.66 -10.08 10.31
CA LEU A 68 8.86 -10.65 9.68
C LEU A 68 10.18 -10.06 10.20
N HIS A 69 10.14 -8.93 10.93
CA HIS A 69 11.32 -8.17 11.39
C HIS A 69 11.61 -8.36 12.88
#